data_AF-A0A2V8T1P0-F1
#
_entry.id   AF-A0A2V8T1P0-F1
#
_cell.length_a   1.000
_cell.length_b   1.000
_cell.length_c   1.000
_cell.angle_alpha   90.00
_cell.angle_beta   90.00
_cell.angle_gamma   90.00
#
_symmetry.space_group_name_H-M   'P 1'
#
loop_
_entity.id
_entity.type
_entity.pdbx_description
1 polymer ?
#
loop_
_entity_poly.entity_id
_entity_poly.type
_entity_poly.pdbx_seq_one_letter_code
_entity_poly.pdbx_strand_id
1 'polypeptide(L)'
;ERTRSNGGLRRSPPKLALTDSAGPGESVRASVKRINKKDFFFRDNTWTDKDYDPNKDLPVVTIVRDSNVYRELLAKRASLRPYFEGFPENQRAIIVYKGTVYKLIPQK
;
A
#
# COMPACT_ATOMS: atom_id res chain seq x y z
N GLU A 1 -32.87 50.45 -44.56
CA GLU A 1 -32.69 49.00 -44.74
C GLU A 1 -31.48 48.54 -43.92
N ARG A 2 -31.63 47.46 -43.12
CA ARG A 2 -30.59 46.58 -42.51
C ARG A 2 -29.60 47.19 -41.49
N THR A 3 -29.82 47.14 -40.17
CA THR A 3 -29.48 46.08 -39.16
C THR A 3 -28.00 45.71 -38.89
N ARG A 4 -27.64 45.79 -37.57
CA ARG A 4 -26.67 45.00 -36.77
C ARG A 4 -25.18 45.40 -36.91
N SER A 5 -24.32 45.43 -35.87
CA SER A 5 -24.39 44.89 -34.51
C SER A 5 -23.29 45.49 -33.60
N ASN A 6 -23.66 45.63 -32.33
CA ASN A 6 -22.85 45.88 -31.14
C ASN A 6 -21.98 44.65 -30.77
N GLY A 7 -20.88 44.85 -30.02
CA GLY A 7 -20.50 43.89 -28.96
C GLY A 7 -19.11 43.24 -28.99
N GLY A 8 -18.16 43.84 -28.28
CA GLY A 8 -17.37 43.20 -27.22
C GLY A 8 -16.50 41.96 -27.53
N LEU A 9 -15.19 42.18 -27.70
CA LEU A 9 -14.17 41.19 -27.38
C LEU A 9 -13.36 41.68 -26.17
N ARG A 10 -13.91 41.42 -24.99
CA ARG A 10 -13.18 41.48 -23.71
C ARG A 10 -12.11 40.40 -23.76
N ARG A 11 -10.84 40.80 -23.97
CA ARG A 11 -9.69 39.94 -23.74
C ARG A 11 -9.60 39.66 -22.25
N SER A 12 -9.93 38.44 -21.85
CA SER A 12 -9.78 37.96 -20.49
C SER A 12 -8.34 38.16 -20.02
N PRO A 13 -8.09 38.70 -18.81
CA PRO A 13 -6.75 38.74 -18.25
C PRO A 13 -6.29 37.31 -17.95
N PRO A 14 -4.99 37.00 -18.08
CA PRO A 14 -4.47 35.76 -17.54
C PRO A 14 -4.67 35.79 -16.02
N LYS A 15 -5.53 34.89 -15.55
CA LYS A 15 -5.75 34.59 -14.15
C LYS A 15 -4.50 33.89 -13.62
N LEU A 16 -3.45 34.66 -13.35
CA LEU A 16 -2.32 34.24 -12.52
C LEU A 16 -2.84 34.13 -11.09
N ALA A 17 -3.42 32.96 -10.80
CA ALA A 17 -3.75 32.56 -9.44
C ALA A 17 -2.43 32.45 -8.66
N LEU A 18 -2.29 33.36 -7.71
CA LEU A 18 -1.43 33.26 -6.55
C LEU A 18 -1.95 32.12 -5.65
N THR A 19 -1.03 31.45 -4.92
CA THR A 19 -1.24 30.40 -3.91
C THR A 19 -1.33 28.98 -4.51
N ASP A 20 -0.39 28.07 -4.24
CA ASP A 20 0.00 27.63 -2.91
C ASP A 20 1.48 27.21 -2.83
N SER A 21 2.15 27.74 -1.81
CA SER A 21 3.42 27.22 -1.30
C SER A 21 3.16 25.87 -0.63
N ALA A 22 3.40 24.78 -1.34
CA ALA A 22 3.62 23.46 -0.75
C ALA A 22 4.96 22.90 -1.24
N GLY A 23 6.06 23.20 -0.54
CA GLY A 23 6.96 22.10 -0.18
C GLY A 23 6.29 21.37 1.00
N PRO A 24 6.45 20.05 1.23
CA PRO A 24 7.67 19.28 1.00
C PRO A 24 7.41 17.83 0.54
N GLY A 25 8.48 17.06 0.36
CA GLY A 25 8.39 15.62 0.27
C GLY A 25 8.32 15.13 -1.16
N GLU A 26 9.51 14.85 -1.70
CA GLU A 26 9.71 13.71 -2.59
C GLU A 26 8.66 12.65 -2.24
N SER A 27 7.65 12.51 -3.10
CA SER A 27 6.63 11.50 -2.91
C SER A 27 7.36 10.20 -3.15
N VAL A 28 8.01 9.69 -2.10
CA VAL A 28 8.61 8.36 -2.07
C VAL A 28 7.47 7.48 -2.49
N ARG A 29 7.49 7.05 -3.75
CA ARG A 29 6.44 6.22 -4.32
C ARG A 29 6.43 5.00 -3.44
N ALA A 30 5.47 4.94 -2.51
CA ALA A 30 5.40 3.86 -1.54
C ALA A 30 5.41 2.59 -2.36
N SER A 31 6.41 1.74 -2.16
CA SER A 31 6.55 0.55 -2.98
C SER A 31 5.31 -0.30 -2.73
N VAL A 32 4.51 -0.49 -3.77
CA VAL A 32 3.30 -1.32 -3.74
C VAL A 32 3.64 -2.65 -4.39
N LYS A 33 3.33 -3.74 -3.72
CA LYS A 33 3.51 -5.10 -4.23
C LYS A 33 2.19 -5.83 -4.16
N ARG A 34 1.73 -6.35 -5.29
CA ARG A 34 0.49 -7.13 -5.36
C ARG A 34 0.81 -8.62 -5.34
N ILE A 35 0.29 -9.33 -4.34
CA ILE A 35 0.46 -10.79 -4.20
C ILE A 35 -0.92 -11.41 -4.05
N ASN A 36 -1.27 -12.34 -4.93
CA ASN A 36 -2.54 -13.08 -4.90
C ASN A 36 -3.78 -12.18 -4.64
N LYS A 37 -3.90 -11.11 -5.45
CA LYS A 37 -4.97 -10.09 -5.40
C LYS A 37 -5.00 -9.18 -4.15
N LYS A 38 -4.03 -9.29 -3.25
CA LYS A 38 -3.84 -8.37 -2.12
C LYS A 38 -2.72 -7.38 -2.43
N ASP A 39 -2.92 -6.14 -2.01
CA ASP A 39 -1.93 -5.08 -2.13
C ASP A 39 -1.17 -4.93 -0.82
N PHE A 40 0.15 -4.87 -0.93
CA PHE A 40 1.06 -4.67 0.19
C PHE A 40 1.81 -3.36 0.00
N PHE A 41 1.90 -2.59 1.08
CA PHE A 41 2.63 -1.33 1.10
C PHE A 41 3.91 -1.51 1.92
N PHE A 42 5.03 -1.10 1.36
CA PHE A 42 6.28 -1.09 2.10
C PHE A 42 6.35 0.14 3.01
N ARG A 43 6.40 -0.08 4.33
CA ARG A 43 6.49 0.96 5.37
C ARG A 43 7.40 0.46 6.50
N ASP A 44 8.28 1.30 7.02
CA ASP A 44 9.16 0.95 8.16
C ASP A 44 9.90 -0.39 7.97
N ASN A 45 10.48 -0.57 6.78
CA ASN A 45 11.19 -1.79 6.38
C ASN A 45 10.35 -3.09 6.46
N THR A 46 9.02 -2.96 6.39
CA THR A 46 8.05 -4.05 6.53
C THR A 46 6.94 -3.93 5.48
N TRP A 47 6.67 -5.02 4.76
CA TRP A 47 5.53 -5.07 3.86
C TRP A 47 4.25 -5.23 4.64
N THR A 48 3.30 -4.33 4.48
CA THR A 48 2.06 -4.33 5.24
C THR A 48 0.88 -4.50 4.31
N ASP A 49 0.06 -5.54 4.56
CA ASP A 49 -1.19 -5.77 3.84
C ASP A 49 -2.12 -4.55 3.99
N LYS A 50 -2.78 -4.15 2.90
CA LYS A 50 -3.77 -3.06 2.90
C LYS A 50 -4.87 -3.24 3.96
N ASP A 51 -5.24 -4.48 4.24
CA ASP A 51 -6.30 -4.81 5.20
C ASP A 51 -5.80 -4.80 6.66
N TYR A 52 -4.50 -4.60 6.89
CA TYR A 52 -3.94 -4.48 8.24
C TYR A 52 -4.34 -3.17 8.90
N ASP A 53 -4.98 -3.31 10.05
CA ASP A 53 -5.34 -2.21 10.93
C ASP A 53 -4.84 -2.53 12.34
N PRO A 54 -3.90 -1.77 12.90
CA PRO A 54 -3.37 -1.99 14.24
C PRO A 54 -4.40 -1.70 15.35
N ASN A 55 -5.48 -0.99 15.05
CA ASN A 55 -6.54 -0.66 16.02
C ASN A 55 -7.60 -1.77 16.10
N LYS A 56 -7.56 -2.77 15.21
CA LYS A 56 -8.43 -3.93 15.30
C LYS A 56 -7.80 -4.95 16.25
N ASP A 57 -8.62 -5.46 17.17
CA ASP A 57 -8.25 -6.55 18.07
C ASP A 57 -8.27 -7.90 17.33
N LEU A 58 -7.37 -8.05 16.35
CA LEU A 58 -7.18 -9.29 15.61
C LEU A 58 -6.06 -10.12 16.24
N PRO A 59 -6.20 -11.46 16.31
CA PRO A 59 -5.11 -12.32 16.78
C PRO A 59 -3.87 -12.12 15.92
N VAL A 60 -2.73 -11.91 16.59
CA VAL A 60 -1.42 -11.70 15.96
C VAL A 60 -0.56 -12.94 16.16
N VAL A 61 -0.06 -13.50 15.07
CA VAL A 61 0.85 -14.65 15.07
C VAL A 61 2.17 -14.22 14.43
N THR A 62 3.25 -14.31 15.19
CA THR A 62 4.59 -14.06 14.66
C THR A 62 5.18 -15.36 14.13
N ILE A 63 5.62 -15.32 12.88
CA ILE A 63 6.16 -16.47 12.15
C ILE A 63 7.57 -16.12 11.72
N VAL A 64 8.54 -16.89 12.19
CA VAL A 64 9.92 -16.82 11.69
C VAL A 64 10.01 -17.68 10.44
N ARG A 65 10.57 -17.14 9.36
CA ARG A 65 10.79 -17.85 8.11
C ARG A 65 11.60 -19.13 8.36
N ASP A 66 11.27 -20.19 7.62
CA ASP A 66 11.94 -21.51 7.67
C ASP A 66 11.95 -22.22 9.03
N SER A 67 11.32 -21.64 10.06
CA SER A 67 11.08 -22.30 11.34
C SER A 67 10.10 -23.48 11.20
N ASN A 68 10.12 -24.38 12.19
CA ASN A 68 9.15 -25.47 12.22
C ASN A 68 7.70 -24.95 12.20
N VAL A 69 7.43 -23.84 12.90
CA VAL A 69 6.11 -23.18 12.92
C VAL A 69 5.70 -22.71 11.53
N TYR A 70 6.63 -22.17 10.73
CA TYR A 70 6.37 -21.78 9.35
C TYR A 70 5.96 -22.98 8.48
N ARG A 71 6.71 -24.09 8.58
CA ARG A 71 6.44 -25.32 7.82
C ARG A 71 5.10 -25.94 8.20
N GLU A 72 4.81 -26.02 9.50
CA GLU A 72 3.52 -26.50 10.00
C GLU A 72 2.35 -25.59 9.58
N LEU A 73 2.53 -24.27 9.62
CA LEU A 73 1.51 -23.32 9.20
C LEU A 73 1.19 -23.50 7.71
N LEU A 74 2.21 -23.67 6.87
CA LEU A 74 2.02 -23.94 5.45
C LEU A 74 1.38 -25.29 5.17
N ALA A 75 1.70 -26.32 5.96
CA ALA A 75 1.06 -27.63 5.87
C ALA A 75 -0.44 -27.55 6.23
N LYS A 76 -0.79 -26.78 7.28
CA LYS A 76 -2.18 -26.59 7.72
C LYS A 76 -2.97 -25.63 6.82
N ARG A 77 -2.30 -24.62 6.25
CA ARG A 77 -2.91 -23.52 5.49
C ARG A 77 -2.10 -23.22 4.23
N ALA A 78 -2.19 -24.12 3.25
CA ALA A 78 -1.48 -23.99 1.97
C ALA A 78 -1.77 -22.68 1.22
N SER A 79 -2.93 -22.05 1.46
CA SER A 79 -3.30 -20.74 0.90
C SER A 79 -2.44 -19.57 1.39
N LEU A 80 -1.71 -19.72 2.50
CA LEU A 80 -0.76 -18.71 2.98
C LEU A 80 0.56 -18.72 2.22
N ARG A 81 0.88 -19.84 1.56
CA ARG A 81 2.12 -20.07 0.81
C ARG A 81 2.45 -18.95 -0.19
N PRO A 82 1.56 -18.54 -1.11
CA PRO A 82 1.90 -17.48 -2.07
C PRO A 82 2.20 -16.14 -1.41
N TYR A 83 1.62 -15.85 -0.23
CA TYR A 83 1.91 -14.61 0.49
C TYR A 83 3.30 -14.63 1.11
N PHE A 84 3.70 -15.74 1.74
CA PHE A 84 5.04 -15.84 2.34
C PHE A 84 6.15 -15.98 1.30
N GLU A 85 5.96 -16.82 0.27
CA GLU A 85 6.92 -16.96 -0.84
C GLU A 85 7.01 -15.69 -1.69
N GLY A 86 5.95 -14.88 -1.70
CA GLY A 86 5.91 -13.61 -2.41
C GLY A 86 6.92 -12.59 -1.87
N PHE A 87 7.45 -12.72 -0.66
CA PHE A 87 8.48 -11.84 -0.12
C PHE A 87 9.86 -12.52 -0.11
N PRO A 88 10.95 -11.82 -0.47
CA PRO A 88 12.32 -12.30 -0.32
C PRO A 88 12.66 -12.69 1.12
N GLU A 89 13.61 -13.61 1.30
CA GLU A 89 13.97 -14.22 2.60
C GLU A 89 14.37 -13.22 3.68
N ASN A 90 14.94 -12.08 3.29
CA ASN A 90 15.41 -11.02 4.18
C ASN A 90 14.34 -9.96 4.53
N GLN A 91 13.12 -10.06 4.00
CA GLN A 91 12.07 -9.06 4.19
C GLN A 91 11.05 -9.46 5.25
N ARG A 92 10.56 -8.45 5.97
CA ARG A 92 9.45 -8.58 6.92
C ARG A 92 8.13 -8.33 6.21
N ALA A 93 7.09 -9.04 6.63
CA ALA A 93 5.74 -8.82 6.11
C ALA A 93 4.66 -8.98 7.20
N ILE A 94 3.60 -8.18 7.12
CA ILE A 94 2.38 -8.26 7.92
C ILE A 94 1.26 -8.63 6.96
N ILE A 95 0.70 -9.82 7.12
CA ILE A 95 -0.30 -10.40 6.23
C ILE A 95 -1.58 -10.61 7.02
N VAL A 96 -2.69 -10.05 6.56
CA VAL A 96 -4.00 -10.30 7.18
C VAL A 96 -4.70 -11.41 6.40
N TYR A 97 -4.94 -12.54 7.06
CA TYR A 97 -5.57 -13.70 6.46
C TYR A 97 -6.62 -14.31 7.38
N LYS A 98 -7.87 -14.40 6.90
CA LYS A 98 -9.03 -14.95 7.64
C LYS A 98 -9.18 -14.38 9.07
N GLY A 99 -9.01 -13.05 9.20
CA GLY A 99 -9.13 -12.38 10.51
C GLY A 99 -7.95 -12.61 11.46
N THR A 100 -6.82 -13.11 10.97
CA THR A 100 -5.59 -13.25 11.76
C THR A 100 -4.47 -12.47 11.10
N VAL A 101 -3.69 -11.76 11.89
CA VAL A 101 -2.50 -11.04 11.46
C VAL A 101 -1.28 -11.95 11.58
N TYR A 102 -0.61 -12.21 10.48
CA TYR A 102 0.64 -12.98 10.43
C TYR A 102 1.81 -12.04 10.23
N LYS A 103 2.70 -11.96 11.22
CA LYS A 103 3.95 -11.19 11.13
C LYS A 103 5.08 -12.12 10.72
N LEU A 104 5.45 -12.08 9.45
CA LEU A 104 6.60 -12.81 8.90
C LEU A 104 7.89 -12.06 9.24
N ILE A 105 8.81 -12.77 9.89
CA ILE A 105 10.14 -12.28 10.25
C ILE A 105 11.19 -13.14 9.53
N PRO A 106 12.23 -12.55 8.92
CA PRO A 106 13.33 -13.29 8.32
C PRO A 106 14.09 -14.13 9.37
N GLN A 107 14.59 -15.30 8.97
CA GLN A 107 15.58 -16.04 9.75
C GLN A 107 16.94 -15.36 9.55
N LYS A 108 17.60 -14.95 10.63
CA LYS A 108 18.94 -14.33 10.59
C LYS A 108 20.01 -15.34 10.19
#